data_AF-A0A3B9M3I3-F1
#
_entry.id   AF-A0A3B9M3I3-F1
#
_cell.length_a   1.000
_cell.length_b   1.000
_cell.length_c   1.000
_cell.angle_alpha   90.00
_cell.angle_beta   90.00
_cell.angle_gamma   90.00
#
_symmetry.space_group_name_H-M   'P 1'
#
loop_
_entity.id
_entity.type
_entity.pdbx_description
1 polymer ?
#
loop_
_entity_poly.entity_id
_entity_poly.type
_entity_poly.pdbx_seq_one_letter_code
_entity_poly.pdbx_strand_id
1 'polypeptide(L)' 'MFAIVETGGKQYKVSKGTVLRVEKLDAAVGDEEVFDRVLAVDMDGDFKVGKPYLPGVQVK' A
#
# COMPACT_ATOMS: atom_id res chain seq x y z
N MET A 1 2.60 4.33 12.36
CA MET A 1 2.44 3.25 11.37
C MET A 1 1.84 3.74 10.06
N PHE A 2 2.60 3.65 8.96
CA PHE A 2 2.13 3.91 7.60
C PHE A 2 2.84 2.99 6.60
N ALA A 3 2.31 2.87 5.39
CA ALA A 3 2.95 2.20 4.28
C ALA A 3 3.04 3.13 3.07
N ILE A 4 3.98 2.88 2.17
CA ILE A 4 4.01 3.45 0.82
C ILE A 4 3.69 2.31 -0.14
N VAL A 5 2.57 2.43 -0.86
CA VAL A 5 2.09 1.43 -1.82
C VAL A 5 2.15 1.99 -3.24
N GLU A 6 2.39 1.13 -4.21
CA GLU A 6 2.32 1.47 -5.63
C GLU A 6 1.04 0.89 -6.26
N THR A 7 0.25 1.75 -6.90
CA THR A 7 -0.88 1.31 -7.72
C THR A 7 -1.13 2.31 -8.85
N GLY A 8 -1.55 1.83 -10.02
CA GLY A 8 -1.79 2.68 -11.19
C GLY A 8 -0.56 3.49 -11.64
N GLY A 9 0.65 2.99 -11.39
CA GLY A 9 1.91 3.69 -11.69
C GLY A 9 2.22 4.88 -10.77
N LYS A 10 1.48 5.03 -9.67
CA LYS A 10 1.65 6.11 -8.68
C LYS A 10 1.94 5.52 -7.31
N GLN A 11 2.61 6.30 -6.47
CA GLN A 11 2.93 5.93 -5.09
C GLN A 11 2.04 6.70 -4.11
N TYR A 12 1.51 6.00 -3.13
CA TYR A 12 0.61 6.54 -2.12
C TYR A 12 1.11 6.22 -0.72
N LYS A 13 1.19 7.23 0.14
CA LYS A 13 1.38 7.03 1.58
C LYS A 13 0.03 6.76 2.22
N VAL A 14 -0.09 5.63 2.91
CA VAL A 14 -1.35 5.12 3.45
C VAL A 14 -1.19 4.73 4.91
N SER A 15 -2.24 4.94 5.69
CA SER A 15 -2.38 4.44 7.06
C SER A 15 -3.80 3.90 7.27
N LYS A 16 -4.02 3.17 8.36
CA LYS A 16 -5.34 2.63 8.69
C LYS A 16 -6.41 3.72 8.65
N GLY A 17 -7.47 3.50 7.87
CA GLY A 17 -8.58 4.45 7.70
C GLY A 17 -8.36 5.52 6.62
N THR A 18 -7.24 5.47 5.89
CA THR A 18 -7.02 6.39 4.76
C THR A 18 -7.99 6.06 3.62
N VAL A 19 -8.71 7.06 3.13
CA VAL A 19 -9.51 6.96 1.91
C VAL A 19 -8.69 7.51 0.74
N LEU A 20 -8.53 6.71 -0.31
CA LEU A 20 -7.69 7.04 -1.46
C LEU A 20 -8.52 7.07 -2.73
N ARG A 21 -8.18 7.98 -3.63
CA ARG A 21 -8.64 7.93 -5.01
C ARG A 21 -7.48 7.45 -5.87
N VAL A 22 -7.66 6.29 -6.47
CA VAL A 22 -6.67 5.63 -7.32
C VAL A 22 -7.22 5.47 -8.74
N GLU A 23 -6.37 4.97 -9.63
CA GLU A 23 -6.80 4.57 -10.97
C GLU A 23 -7.83 3.42 -10.91
N LYS A 24 -8.47 3.13 -12.03
CA LYS A 24 -9.45 2.05 -12.11
C LYS A 24 -8.82 0.71 -11.68
N LEU A 25 -9.43 0.06 -10.71
CA LEU A 25 -9.12 -1.30 -10.27
C LEU A 25 -10.06 -2.30 -10.94
N ASP A 26 -9.58 -3.52 -11.12
CA ASP A 26 -10.39 -4.65 -11.61
C ASP A 26 -11.06 -5.36 -10.44
N ALA A 27 -11.94 -4.63 -9.75
CA ALA A 27 -12.58 -5.04 -8.50
C ALA A 27 -14.04 -4.54 -8.46
N ALA A 28 -14.94 -5.29 -7.81
CA ALA A 28 -16.30 -4.83 -7.60
C ALA A 28 -16.39 -3.91 -6.37
N VAL A 29 -17.49 -3.14 -6.31
CA VAL A 29 -17.74 -2.28 -5.14
C VAL A 29 -17.97 -3.15 -3.91
N GLY A 30 -17.15 -2.93 -2.87
CA GLY A 30 -17.22 -3.68 -1.62
C GLY A 30 -16.23 -4.84 -1.52
N ASP A 31 -15.50 -5.15 -2.59
CA ASP A 31 -14.41 -6.13 -2.54
C ASP A 31 -13.25 -5.62 -1.69
N GLU A 32 -12.58 -6.54 -1.00
CA GLU A 32 -11.33 -6.27 -0.29
C GLU A 32 -10.17 -6.33 -1.28
N GLU A 33 -9.51 -5.19 -1.49
CA GLU A 33 -8.34 -5.09 -2.35
C GLU A 33 -7.05 -5.16 -1.54
N VAL A 34 -6.14 -6.03 -1.94
CA VAL A 34 -4.85 -6.22 -1.28
C VAL A 34 -3.74 -5.61 -2.12
N PHE A 35 -3.05 -4.60 -1.58
CA PHE A 35 -1.86 -4.04 -2.21
C PHE A 35 -0.61 -4.80 -1.73
N ASP A 36 0.02 -5.52 -2.66
CA ASP A 36 1.24 -6.32 -2.44
C ASP A 36 2.53 -5.56 -2.85
N ARG A 37 2.41 -4.56 -3.73
CA ARG A 37 3.51 -3.66 -4.12
C ARG A 37 3.75 -2.59 -3.07
N VAL A 38 4.36 -2.99 -1.96
CA VAL A 38 4.71 -2.10 -0.86
C VAL A 38 6.18 -1.70 -0.96
N LEU A 39 6.45 -0.39 -1.09
CA LEU A 39 7.80 0.15 -1.20
C LEU A 39 8.45 0.41 0.15
N ALA A 40 7.66 0.84 1.14
CA ALA A 40 8.17 1.15 2.47
C ALA A 40 7.08 0.96 3.52
N VAL A 41 7.49 0.66 4.75
CA VAL A 41 6.61 0.65 5.92
C VAL A 41 7.30 1.29 7.10
N ASP A 42 6.54 2.05 7.87
CA ASP A 42 6.89 2.50 9.22
C ASP A 42 6.02 1.70 10.19
N MET A 43 6.66 0.91 11.06
CA MET A 43 5.99 0.20 12.15
C MET A 43 6.54 0.72 13.48
N ASP A 44 5.90 1.77 13.99
CA ASP A 44 6.20 2.37 15.29
C ASP A 44 7.68 2.70 15.49
N GLY A 45 8.28 3.36 14.49
CA GLY A 45 9.68 3.78 14.49
C GLY A 45 10.64 2.81 13.81
N ASP A 46 10.23 1.57 13.52
CA ASP A 46 10.96 0.66 12.64
C ASP A 46 10.60 0.94 11.18
N PHE A 47 11.45 1.72 10.50
CA PHE A 47 11.25 2.10 9.10
C PHE A 47 12.00 1.15 8.17
N LYS A 48 11.24 0.42 7.34
CA LYS A 48 11.76 -0.52 6.33
C LYS A 48 11.51 0.01 4.93
N VAL A 49 12.50 -0.15 4.06
CA VAL A 49 12.44 0.26 2.66
C VAL A 49 12.81 -0.93 1.78
N GLY A 50 11.95 -1.25 0.81
CA GLY A 50 12.12 -2.30 -0.17
C GLY A 50 13.08 -1.91 -1.30
N LYS A 51 13.59 -2.92 -2.00
CA LYS A 51 14.43 -2.75 -3.21
C LYS A 51 14.10 -3.87 -4.22
N PRO A 52 13.09 -3.70 -5.11
CA PRO A 52 12.19 -2.55 -5.26
C PRO A 52 11.03 -2.54 -4.25
N TYR A 53 10.58 -3.70 -3.78
CA TYR A 53 9.44 -3.85 -2.87
C TYR A 53 9.84 -4.64 -1.62
N LEU A 54 9.01 -4.58 -0.58
CA LEU A 54 9.15 -5.37 0.63
C LEU A 54 8.48 -6.74 0.45
N PRO A 55 9.21 -7.86 0.52
CA PRO A 55 8.63 -9.18 0.34
C PRO A 55 7.71 -9.54 1.52
N GLY A 56 6.54 -10.11 1.21
CA GLY A 56 5.59 -10.61 2.21
C GLY A 56 4.81 -9.53 2.98
N VAL A 57 4.91 -8.27 2.59
CA VAL A 57 4.13 -7.18 3.17
C VAL A 57 2.87 -6.95 2.35
N GLN A 58 1.72 -6.85 3.01
CA GLN A 58 0.42 -6.59 2.38
C GLN A 58 -0.29 -5.45 3.11
N VAL A 59 -0.97 -4.60 2.35
CA VAL A 59 -1.85 -3.55 2.88
C VAL A 59 -3.28 -3.83 2.44
N LYS A 60 -4.22 -3.72 3.38
CA LYS A 60 -5.65 -3.98 3.25
C LYS A 60 -6.44 -2.77 3.74
#